data_AF-A0A352NA01-F1
#
_entry.id   AF-A0A352NA01-F1
#
_cell.length_a   1.000
_cell.length_b   1.000
_cell.length_c   1.000
_cell.angle_alpha   90.00
_cell.angle_beta   90.00
_cell.angle_gamma   90.00
#
_symmetry.space_group_name_H-M   'P 1'
#
loop_
_entity.id
_entity.type
_entity.pdbx_description
1 polymer ?
#
loop_
_entity_poly.entity_id
_entity_poly.type
_entity_poly.pdbx_seq_one_letter_code
_entity_poly.pdbx_strand_id
1 'polypeptide(L)'
;MQIASFSNFLIVGQAEEQLVTLYSIYRSFLFFDTSSITNNAIINSATLSLYGERDQSDTDFNIAIQNGQPTYPADTIALADYNYLNCQYSSNGGQLTSSGWNTAGYNDIPLNSNGLLWINKTGTTKLCLRSSRDIAGTTPTANTNEYVTFWAQQKGTIYRPYLTVNYTAISALPSASTIKG
;
A
#
# COMPACT_ATOMS: atom_id res chain seq x y z
N MET A 1 3.12 15.04 -18.10
CA MET A 1 1.88 14.34 -18.50
C MET A 1 1.46 13.49 -17.32
N GLN A 2 0.48 13.99 -16.57
CA GLN A 2 0.01 13.47 -15.29
C GLN A 2 -0.94 12.29 -15.54
N ILE A 3 -0.49 11.06 -15.30
CA ILE A 3 -1.41 9.91 -15.21
C ILE A 3 -1.78 9.76 -13.73
N ALA A 4 -2.51 10.76 -13.22
CA ALA A 4 -3.47 10.50 -12.16
C ALA A 4 -4.75 10.14 -12.90
N SER A 5 -5.05 8.85 -13.06
CA SER A 5 -6.34 8.50 -13.63
C SER A 5 -7.43 9.09 -12.72
N PHE A 6 -8.46 9.69 -13.32
CA PHE A 6 -9.70 10.11 -12.65
C PHE A 6 -10.52 8.90 -12.14
N SER A 7 -9.87 7.75 -11.93
CA SER A 7 -10.52 6.60 -11.36
C SER A 7 -10.86 6.91 -9.90
N ASN A 8 -12.13 6.73 -9.57
CA ASN A 8 -12.59 6.83 -8.20
C ASN A 8 -12.09 5.64 -7.37
N PHE A 9 -11.50 4.62 -7.98
CA PHE A 9 -11.02 3.40 -7.31
C PHE A 9 -9.61 3.02 -7.76
N LEU A 10 -8.96 2.24 -6.90
CA LEU A 10 -7.69 1.57 -7.10
C LEU A 10 -7.95 0.05 -7.13
N ILE A 11 -7.04 -0.69 -7.77
CA ILE A 11 -7.19 -2.12 -8.06
C ILE A 11 -5.91 -2.89 -7.73
N VAL A 12 -6.06 -4.07 -7.13
CA VAL A 12 -4.95 -4.98 -6.82
C VAL A 12 -5.37 -6.39 -7.18
N GLY A 13 -4.51 -7.11 -7.91
CA GLY A 13 -4.85 -8.44 -8.40
C GLY A 13 -4.35 -8.68 -9.80
N GLN A 14 -5.04 -9.58 -10.48
CA GLN A 14 -4.77 -9.94 -11.86
C GLN A 14 -6.04 -10.46 -12.55
N ALA A 15 -6.04 -10.53 -13.87
CA ALA A 15 -7.13 -11.11 -14.64
C ALA A 15 -6.61 -11.65 -15.98
N GLU A 16 -7.34 -12.59 -16.57
CA GLU A 16 -7.15 -12.99 -17.97
C GLU A 16 -8.36 -12.59 -18.82
N GLU A 17 -8.11 -11.90 -19.94
CA GLU A 17 -9.17 -11.53 -20.89
C GLU A 17 -9.58 -12.70 -21.79
N GLN A 18 -10.89 -12.95 -21.84
CA GLN A 18 -11.48 -14.19 -22.40
C GLN A 18 -11.31 -14.41 -23.91
N LEU A 19 -10.90 -13.40 -24.67
CA LEU A 19 -10.94 -13.45 -26.14
C LEU A 19 -9.56 -13.44 -26.81
N VAL A 20 -8.49 -13.19 -26.07
CA VAL A 20 -7.14 -12.99 -26.65
C VAL A 20 -5.97 -13.45 -25.75
N THR A 21 -6.24 -14.15 -24.63
CA THR A 21 -5.22 -14.58 -23.64
C THR A 21 -4.28 -13.41 -23.29
N LEU A 22 -4.88 -12.30 -22.85
CA LEU A 22 -4.13 -11.17 -22.30
C LEU A 22 -4.22 -11.20 -20.78
N TYR A 23 -3.05 -11.15 -20.14
CA TYR A 23 -2.95 -11.07 -18.68
C TYR A 23 -2.80 -9.62 -18.26
N SER A 24 -3.69 -9.18 -17.38
CA SER A 24 -3.57 -7.90 -16.69
C SER A 24 -3.05 -8.13 -15.28
N ILE A 25 -2.04 -7.36 -14.88
CA ILE A 25 -1.57 -7.30 -13.49
C ILE A 25 -1.88 -5.91 -12.96
N TYR A 26 -2.57 -5.87 -11.82
CA TYR A 26 -3.00 -4.65 -11.17
C TYR A 26 -2.20 -4.43 -9.88
N ARG A 27 -1.53 -3.27 -9.83
CA ARG A 27 -0.75 -2.82 -8.67
C ARG A 27 -1.20 -1.42 -8.29
N SER A 28 -1.32 -1.18 -6.99
CA SER A 28 -1.75 0.11 -6.47
C SER A 28 -0.67 0.73 -5.59
N PHE A 29 -0.58 2.06 -5.64
CA PHE A 29 0.41 2.84 -4.92
C PHE A 29 -0.28 3.85 -4.03
N LEU A 30 0.15 3.92 -2.77
CA LEU A 30 -0.42 4.80 -1.76
C LEU A 30 0.66 5.66 -1.12
N PHE A 31 0.35 6.94 -0.93
CA PHE A 31 1.25 7.94 -0.40
C PHE A 31 0.60 8.57 0.82
N PHE A 32 1.33 8.61 1.93
CA PHE A 32 0.86 9.18 3.19
C PHE A 32 1.89 10.20 3.67
N ASP A 33 1.44 11.44 3.90
CA ASP A 33 2.27 12.43 4.57
C ASP A 33 2.41 12.05 6.04
N THR A 34 3.59 11.56 6.40
CA THR A 34 3.95 11.15 7.76
C THR A 34 4.98 12.11 8.37
N SER A 35 5.23 13.27 7.75
CA SER A 35 6.26 14.24 8.16
C SER A 35 6.07 14.84 9.55
N SER A 36 4.87 14.69 10.13
CA SER A 36 4.56 15.11 11.50
C SER A 36 5.17 14.19 12.57
N ILE A 37 5.71 13.02 12.20
CA ILE A 37 6.31 12.08 13.16
C ILE A 37 7.74 12.53 13.47
N THR A 38 8.12 12.62 14.74
CA THR A 38 9.50 13.00 15.07
C THR A 38 10.47 11.89 14.65
N ASN A 39 11.67 12.24 14.16
CA ASN A 39 12.64 11.26 13.67
C ASN A 39 13.01 10.17 14.71
N ASN A 40 13.04 10.56 15.98
CA ASN A 40 13.34 9.70 17.12
C ASN A 40 12.12 8.94 17.67
N ALA A 41 10.91 9.14 17.12
CA ALA A 41 9.74 8.42 17.58
C ALA A 41 9.89 6.91 17.41
N ILE A 42 9.30 6.14 18.33
CA ILE A 42 9.19 4.69 18.23
C ILE A 42 7.83 4.37 17.61
N ILE A 43 7.81 3.70 16.45
CA ILE A 43 6.57 3.24 15.84
C ILE A 43 6.12 1.97 16.58
N ASN A 44 4.97 2.04 17.25
CA ASN A 44 4.43 0.94 18.06
C ASN A 44 3.56 0.02 17.20
N SER A 45 2.71 0.60 16.35
CA SER A 45 1.89 -0.12 15.38
C SER A 45 1.46 0.79 14.24
N ALA A 46 1.11 0.19 13.11
CA ALA A 46 0.47 0.88 12.01
C ALA A 46 -0.58 -0.01 11.34
N THR A 47 -1.62 0.59 10.78
CA THR A 47 -2.69 -0.11 10.08
C THR A 47 -3.08 0.67 8.84
N LEU A 48 -2.99 0.00 7.70
CA LEU A 48 -3.49 0.51 6.43
C LEU A 48 -4.97 0.11 6.29
N SER A 49 -5.85 1.08 6.08
CA SER A 49 -7.29 0.86 5.95
C SER A 49 -7.76 1.21 4.55
N LEU A 50 -8.42 0.26 3.88
CA LEU A 50 -8.89 0.37 2.49
C LEU A 50 -10.41 0.20 2.42
N TYR A 51 -11.15 1.23 1.96
CA TYR A 51 -12.60 1.10 1.80
C TYR A 51 -12.91 0.31 0.52
N GLY A 52 -13.39 -0.93 0.64
CA GLY A 52 -13.62 -1.79 -0.51
C GLY A 52 -14.74 -1.30 -1.43
N GLU A 53 -14.61 -1.55 -2.72
CA GLU A 53 -15.64 -1.25 -3.73
C GLU A 53 -16.19 -2.52 -4.35
N ARG A 54 -15.32 -3.46 -4.72
CA ARG A 54 -15.71 -4.71 -5.37
C ARG A 54 -14.75 -5.82 -5.02
N ASP A 55 -15.31 -7.02 -4.98
CA ASP A 55 -14.57 -8.27 -4.99
C ASP A 55 -14.85 -9.00 -6.32
N GLN A 56 -13.80 -9.25 -7.09
CA GLN A 56 -13.78 -10.07 -8.30
C GLN A 56 -12.65 -11.09 -8.20
N SER A 57 -12.55 -11.80 -7.08
CA SER A 57 -11.65 -12.93 -6.94
C SER A 57 -12.40 -14.25 -7.08
N ASP A 58 -12.47 -14.77 -8.31
CA ASP A 58 -12.91 -16.17 -8.57
C ASP A 58 -11.99 -17.16 -7.85
N THR A 59 -10.73 -16.77 -7.66
CA THR A 59 -9.80 -17.45 -6.77
C THR A 59 -9.19 -16.46 -5.79
N ASP A 60 -9.30 -16.80 -4.50
CA ASP A 60 -8.77 -15.96 -3.42
C ASP A 60 -7.24 -15.82 -3.49
N PHE A 61 -6.76 -14.66 -3.03
CA PHE A 61 -5.34 -14.32 -2.93
C PHE A 61 -5.10 -13.38 -1.75
N ASN A 62 -3.84 -13.15 -1.38
CA ASN A 62 -3.51 -12.14 -0.38
C ASN A 62 -3.13 -10.82 -1.07
N ILE A 63 -3.73 -9.73 -0.64
CA ILE A 63 -3.25 -8.36 -0.87
C ILE A 63 -2.08 -8.14 0.07
N ALA A 64 -0.88 -7.93 -0.47
CA ALA A 64 0.35 -7.74 0.30
C ALA A 64 0.90 -6.33 0.15
N ILE A 65 1.35 -5.75 1.27
CA ILE A 65 2.07 -4.48 1.30
C ILE A 65 3.54 -4.75 0.97
N GLN A 66 4.08 -4.06 -0.01
CA GLN A 66 5.50 -4.06 -0.40
C GLN A 66 6.08 -2.64 -0.37
N ASN A 67 7.41 -2.55 -0.39
CA ASN A 67 8.15 -1.30 -0.31
C ASN A 67 9.03 -1.08 -1.53
N GLY A 68 8.98 0.12 -2.11
CA GLY A 68 9.90 0.61 -3.15
C GLY A 68 10.71 1.84 -2.73
N GLN A 69 10.51 2.33 -1.51
CA GLN A 69 11.06 3.59 -1.03
C GLN A 69 12.59 3.56 -0.90
N PRO A 70 13.26 4.73 -0.99
CA PRO A 70 12.68 6.06 -1.22
C PRO A 70 12.39 6.36 -2.71
N THR A 71 12.96 5.57 -3.62
CA THR A 71 12.97 5.82 -5.05
C THR A 71 11.60 5.61 -5.70
N TYR A 72 10.88 4.57 -5.27
CA TYR A 72 9.65 4.11 -5.91
C TYR A 72 8.47 3.98 -4.94
N PRO A 73 7.23 4.17 -5.42
CA PRO A 73 6.90 4.85 -6.66
C PRO A 73 7.45 6.29 -6.69
N ALA A 74 7.77 6.79 -7.89
CA ALA A 74 8.18 8.17 -8.07
C ALA A 74 7.05 9.13 -7.65
N ASP A 75 7.42 10.37 -7.26
CA ASP A 75 6.43 11.39 -6.84
C ASP A 75 5.50 11.81 -7.99
N THR A 76 5.88 11.50 -9.23
CA THR A 76 4.98 11.43 -10.37
C THR A 76 4.97 10.00 -10.89
N ILE A 77 3.86 9.29 -10.69
CA ILE A 77 3.70 7.91 -11.15
C ILE A 77 3.91 7.87 -12.67
N ALA A 78 4.86 7.04 -13.08
CA ALA A 78 5.20 6.73 -14.47
C ALA A 78 5.02 5.24 -14.72
N LEU A 79 4.97 4.85 -16.00
CA LEU A 79 4.84 3.44 -16.39
C LEU A 79 5.94 2.55 -15.79
N ALA A 80 7.14 3.11 -15.60
CA ALA A 80 8.26 2.40 -14.99
C ALA A 80 7.99 2.01 -13.52
N ASP A 81 7.16 2.75 -12.76
CA ASP A 81 6.82 2.40 -11.38
C ASP A 81 6.06 1.07 -11.30
N TYR A 82 5.33 0.73 -12.36
CA TYR A 82 4.65 -0.55 -12.48
C TYR A 82 5.60 -1.70 -12.82
N ASN A 83 6.91 -1.47 -12.99
CA ASN A 83 7.86 -2.58 -13.04
C ASN A 83 7.95 -3.22 -11.65
N TYR A 84 7.75 -4.53 -11.59
CA TYR A 84 7.76 -5.27 -10.33
C TYR A 84 9.09 -5.17 -9.59
N LEU A 85 10.20 -4.94 -10.30
CA LEU A 85 11.52 -4.77 -9.71
C LEU A 85 11.62 -3.52 -8.82
N ASN A 86 10.70 -2.57 -9.01
CA ASN A 86 10.65 -1.32 -8.28
C ASN A 86 9.85 -1.41 -6.97
N CYS A 87 9.03 -2.46 -6.79
CA CYS A 87 8.49 -2.87 -5.49
C CYS A 87 9.31 -4.08 -5.00
N GLN A 88 10.25 -3.89 -4.08
CA GLN A 88 11.23 -4.92 -3.71
C GLN A 88 10.58 -6.28 -3.43
N TYR A 89 11.04 -7.31 -4.15
CA TYR A 89 10.35 -8.59 -4.32
C TYR A 89 10.21 -9.44 -3.05
N SER A 90 11.10 -9.27 -2.07
CA SER A 90 11.30 -10.28 -1.02
C SER A 90 10.64 -9.96 0.32
N SER A 91 9.94 -8.83 0.46
CA SER A 91 9.41 -8.43 1.77
C SER A 91 7.91 -8.16 1.76
N ASN A 92 7.26 -8.62 2.81
CA ASN A 92 5.84 -8.45 3.08
C ASN A 92 5.73 -7.58 4.34
N GLY A 93 5.04 -6.44 4.23
CA GLY A 93 4.87 -5.48 5.31
C GLY A 93 3.56 -5.63 6.07
N GLY A 94 2.75 -6.63 5.72
CA GLY A 94 1.36 -6.80 6.14
C GLY A 94 0.57 -7.36 4.96
N GLN A 95 -0.43 -8.20 5.25
CA GLN A 95 -1.29 -8.75 4.21
C GLN A 95 -2.70 -9.02 4.71
N LEU A 96 -3.64 -9.06 3.78
CA LEU A 96 -5.04 -9.42 4.00
C LEU A 96 -5.52 -10.31 2.85
N THR A 97 -6.35 -11.31 3.16
CA THR A 97 -6.96 -12.17 2.14
C THR A 97 -8.08 -11.43 1.40
N SER A 98 -8.26 -11.69 0.11
CA SER A 98 -9.45 -11.26 -0.65
C SER A 98 -10.71 -11.98 -0.17
N SER A 99 -10.56 -13.15 0.45
CA SER A 99 -11.68 -13.91 1.01
C SER A 99 -12.39 -13.09 2.08
N GLY A 100 -13.67 -12.78 1.86
CA GLY A 100 -14.45 -11.95 2.77
C GLY A 100 -14.14 -10.45 2.66
N TRP A 101 -13.61 -10.00 1.51
CA TRP A 101 -13.39 -8.59 1.24
C TRP A 101 -14.67 -7.77 1.45
N ASN A 102 -14.59 -6.75 2.31
CA ASN A 102 -15.72 -5.89 2.62
C ASN A 102 -15.89 -4.82 1.54
N THR A 103 -16.94 -4.92 0.73
CA THR A 103 -17.25 -4.00 -0.38
C THR A 103 -18.07 -2.77 0.04
N ALA A 104 -18.42 -2.65 1.33
CA ALA A 104 -19.19 -1.55 1.88
C ALA A 104 -18.57 -1.00 3.18
N GLY A 105 -17.26 -1.18 3.36
CA GLY A 105 -16.54 -0.72 4.54
C GLY A 105 -15.03 -0.88 4.42
N TYR A 106 -14.34 -0.55 5.51
CA TYR A 106 -12.88 -0.65 5.58
C TYR A 106 -12.41 -2.09 5.76
N ASN A 107 -11.36 -2.42 5.02
CA ASN A 107 -10.54 -3.61 5.13
C ASN A 107 -9.21 -3.19 5.74
N ASP A 108 -8.94 -3.66 6.95
CA ASP A 108 -7.77 -3.26 7.72
C ASP A 108 -6.62 -4.25 7.53
N ILE A 109 -5.45 -3.72 7.18
CA ILE A 109 -4.21 -4.46 7.00
C ILE A 109 -3.21 -3.98 8.05
N PRO A 110 -3.06 -4.71 9.18
CA PRO A 110 -2.03 -4.41 10.16
C PRO A 110 -0.64 -4.55 9.54
N LEU A 111 0.22 -3.55 9.73
CA LEU A 111 1.60 -3.64 9.31
C LEU A 111 2.37 -4.55 10.28
N ASN A 112 3.15 -5.48 9.74
CA ASN A 112 4.03 -6.35 10.51
C ASN A 112 5.37 -5.66 10.81
N SER A 113 6.29 -6.36 11.47
CA SER A 113 7.60 -5.81 11.84
C SER A 113 8.38 -5.20 10.67
N ASN A 114 8.32 -5.80 9.47
CA ASN A 114 8.95 -5.23 8.28
C ASN A 114 8.22 -3.95 7.83
N GLY A 115 6.88 -3.98 7.80
CA GLY A 115 6.07 -2.82 7.41
C GLY A 115 6.32 -1.61 8.30
N LEU A 116 6.48 -1.81 9.61
CA LEU A 116 6.78 -0.72 10.54
C LEU A 116 8.12 -0.03 10.24
N LEU A 117 9.11 -0.76 9.70
CA LEU A 117 10.40 -0.18 9.28
C LEU A 117 10.29 0.68 8.03
N TRP A 118 9.17 0.60 7.29
CA TRP A 118 8.97 1.35 6.05
C TRP A 118 8.29 2.70 6.26
N ILE A 119 7.87 3.01 7.49
CA ILE A 119 7.28 4.31 7.83
C ILE A 119 8.36 5.39 7.81
N ASN A 120 8.23 6.33 6.88
CA ASN A 120 9.12 7.48 6.76
C ASN A 120 8.68 8.59 7.71
N LYS A 121 9.28 8.66 8.90
CA LYS A 121 8.87 9.57 9.97
C LYS A 121 8.97 11.04 9.60
N THR A 122 9.91 11.44 8.74
CA THR A 122 10.18 12.86 8.44
C THR A 122 9.78 13.25 7.03
N GLY A 123 8.96 12.44 6.36
CA GLY A 123 8.53 12.70 5.00
C GLY A 123 7.31 11.88 4.62
N THR A 124 7.22 11.53 3.34
CA THR A 124 6.12 10.72 2.81
C THR A 124 6.45 9.23 2.95
N THR A 125 5.52 8.48 3.54
CA THR A 125 5.51 7.02 3.48
C THR A 125 4.81 6.58 2.20
N LYS A 126 5.50 5.80 1.37
CA LYS A 126 4.98 5.22 0.12
C LYS A 126 4.85 3.71 0.22
N LEU A 127 3.66 3.19 -0.07
CA LEU A 127 3.36 1.76 -0.01
C LEU A 127 2.87 1.24 -1.37
N CYS A 128 3.34 0.06 -1.75
CA CYS A 128 2.94 -0.67 -2.95
C CYS A 128 2.03 -1.84 -2.53
N LEU A 129 0.89 -2.01 -3.20
CA LEU A 129 0.00 -3.15 -3.00
C LEU A 129 0.08 -4.08 -4.20
N ARG A 130 0.36 -5.36 -3.95
CA ARG A 130 0.44 -6.43 -4.94
C ARG A 130 -0.31 -7.66 -4.46
N SER A 131 -0.82 -8.47 -5.39
CA SER A 131 -1.38 -9.77 -5.05
C SER A 131 -0.26 -10.77 -4.76
N SER A 132 -0.52 -11.75 -3.89
CA SER A 132 0.40 -12.87 -3.65
C SER A 132 0.68 -13.70 -4.89
N ARG A 133 -0.25 -13.69 -5.86
CA ARG A 133 -0.11 -14.38 -7.15
C ARG A 133 0.87 -13.67 -8.07
N ASP A 134 0.78 -12.35 -8.16
CA ASP A 134 1.77 -11.51 -8.84
C ASP A 134 3.16 -11.69 -8.21
N ILE A 135 3.25 -11.67 -6.88
CA ILE A 135 4.52 -11.91 -6.16
C ILE A 135 5.10 -13.29 -6.47
N ALA A 136 4.26 -14.34 -6.51
CA ALA A 136 4.67 -15.70 -6.80
C ALA A 136 4.91 -16.00 -8.29
N GLY A 137 4.54 -15.08 -9.19
CA GLY A 137 4.56 -15.34 -10.63
C GLY A 137 3.50 -16.36 -11.08
N THR A 138 2.41 -16.50 -10.33
CA THR A 138 1.31 -17.41 -10.63
C THR A 138 0.40 -16.78 -11.67
N THR A 139 0.27 -17.41 -12.84
CA THR A 139 -0.65 -16.97 -13.88
C THR A 139 -2.10 -17.02 -13.39
N PRO A 140 -2.96 -16.06 -13.79
CA PRO A 140 -4.40 -16.18 -13.59
C PRO A 140 -4.94 -17.48 -14.16
N THR A 141 -6.03 -17.97 -13.58
CA THR A 141 -6.76 -19.09 -14.16
C THR A 141 -7.45 -18.66 -15.46
N ALA A 142 -7.57 -19.58 -16.42
CA ALA A 142 -8.22 -19.30 -17.70
C ALA A 142 -9.61 -18.68 -17.53
N ASN A 143 -9.80 -17.50 -18.11
CA ASN A 143 -11.05 -16.74 -18.08
C ASN A 143 -11.53 -16.30 -16.69
N THR A 144 -10.63 -16.13 -15.72
CA THR A 144 -10.98 -15.68 -14.37
C THR A 144 -10.51 -14.27 -14.05
N ASN A 145 -11.22 -13.65 -13.11
CA ASN A 145 -10.80 -12.46 -12.40
C ASN A 145 -10.23 -12.86 -11.04
N GLU A 146 -9.09 -12.27 -10.69
CA GLU A 146 -8.40 -12.49 -9.42
C GLU A 146 -7.99 -11.11 -8.87
N TYR A 147 -8.97 -10.20 -8.70
CA TYR A 147 -8.72 -8.84 -8.21
C TYR A 147 -9.79 -8.32 -7.25
N VAL A 148 -9.37 -7.37 -6.42
CA VAL A 148 -10.26 -6.55 -5.60
C VAL A 148 -10.03 -5.07 -5.92
N THR A 149 -11.06 -4.27 -5.69
CA THR A 149 -10.99 -2.82 -5.82
C THR A 149 -11.35 -2.13 -4.51
N PHE A 150 -10.79 -0.95 -4.31
CA PHE A 150 -11.11 -0.06 -3.20
C PHE A 150 -11.16 1.38 -3.67
N TRP A 151 -11.95 2.21 -3.00
CA TRP A 151 -12.08 3.60 -3.36
C TRP A 151 -10.77 4.37 -3.15
N ALA A 152 -10.50 5.30 -4.06
CA ALA A 152 -9.42 6.25 -4.03
C ALA A 152 -9.90 7.55 -3.36
N GLN A 153 -8.97 8.48 -3.09
CA GLN A 153 -9.31 9.76 -2.45
C GLN A 153 -10.33 10.60 -3.24
N GLN A 154 -10.38 10.42 -4.56
CA GLN A 154 -11.23 11.15 -5.50
C GLN A 154 -12.72 10.87 -5.26
N LYS A 155 -13.05 9.69 -4.70
CA LYS A 155 -14.43 9.32 -4.39
C LYS A 155 -15.04 10.17 -3.27
N GLY A 156 -14.22 10.65 -2.34
CA GLY A 156 -14.66 11.44 -1.19
C GLY A 156 -13.90 11.09 0.09
N THR A 157 -13.98 11.96 1.09
CA THR A 157 -13.20 11.86 2.34
C THR A 157 -13.49 10.59 3.13
N ILE A 158 -14.75 10.13 3.17
CA ILE A 158 -15.14 8.93 3.94
C ILE A 158 -14.66 7.60 3.32
N TYR A 159 -14.24 7.62 2.06
CA TYR A 159 -13.81 6.44 1.31
C TYR A 159 -12.30 6.39 1.11
N ARG A 160 -11.59 7.43 1.52
CA ARG A 160 -10.17 7.62 1.26
C ARG A 160 -9.36 6.57 2.03
N PRO A 161 -8.40 5.88 1.37
CA PRO A 161 -7.42 5.06 2.08
C PRO A 161 -6.63 5.88 3.10
N TYR A 162 -6.44 5.35 4.30
CA TYR A 162 -5.65 6.02 5.33
C TYR A 162 -4.70 5.06 6.04
N LEU A 163 -3.65 5.62 6.62
CA LEU A 163 -2.67 4.92 7.42
C LEU A 163 -2.72 5.46 8.85
N THR A 164 -3.17 4.64 9.78
CA THR A 164 -3.11 4.96 11.21
C THR A 164 -1.74 4.54 11.73
N VAL A 165 -1.00 5.46 12.35
CA VAL A 165 0.31 5.18 12.96
C VAL A 165 0.26 5.53 14.44
N ASN A 166 0.45 4.54 15.29
CA ASN A 166 0.61 4.74 16.73
C ASN A 166 2.09 4.76 17.06
N TYR A 167 2.56 5.84 17.66
CA TYR A 167 3.97 6.03 17.98
C TYR A 167 4.17 6.69 19.35
N THR A 168 5.31 6.39 19.96
CA THR A 168 5.78 7.06 21.17
C THR A 168 6.73 8.17 20.74
N ALA A 169 6.32 9.42 20.92
CA ALA A 169 7.19 10.57 20.71
C ALA A 169 8.30 10.58 21.76
N ILE A 170 9.54 10.79 21.33
CA ILE A 170 10.66 11.04 22.23
C ILE A 170 10.95 12.54 22.15
N SER A 171 10.85 13.25 23.26
CA SER A 171 11.25 14.66 23.31
C SER A 171 12.75 14.78 23.05
N ALA A 172 13.17 15.86 22.39
CA ALA A 172 14.59 16.19 22.32
C ALA A 172 15.13 16.37 23.75
N LEU A 173 16.34 15.88 24.02
CA LEU A 173 17.04 16.18 25.26
C LEU A 173 17.09 17.72 25.43
N PRO A 174 16.85 18.27 26.63
CA PRO A 174 17.06 19.69 26.87
C PRO A 174 18.51 20.03 26.50
N SER A 175 18.71 21.16 25.82
CA SER A 175 20.05 21.64 25.46
C SER A 175 20.96 21.60 26.68
N ALA A 176 22.12 20.97 26.56
CA ALA A 176 23.08 20.87 27.65
C ALA A 176 23.39 22.27 28.18
N SER A 177 23.03 22.54 29.42
CA SER A 177 23.46 23.75 30.11
C SER A 177 24.88 23.52 30.61
N THR A 178 25.86 24.23 30.06
CA THR A 178 27.20 24.28 30.65
C THR A 178 27.10 25.00 31.98
N ILE A 179 26.98 24.25 33.08
CA ILE A 179 27.13 24.82 34.42
C ILE A 179 28.63 24.92 34.67
N LYS A 180 29.17 26.15 34.67
CA LYS A 180 30.53 26.41 35.16
C LYS A 180 30.46 26.55 36.68
N GLY A 181 31.31 25.79 37.37
CA GLY A 181 31.60 25.99 38.79
C GLY A 181 32.54 27.16 39.01
#